data_AF-A0A424L612-F1
#
_entry.id   AF-A0A424L612-F1
#
_cell.length_a   1.000
_cell.length_b   1.000
_cell.length_c   1.000
_cell.angle_alpha   90.00
_cell.angle_beta   90.00
_cell.angle_gamma   90.00
#
_symmetry.space_group_name_H-M   'P 1'
#
loop_
_entity.id
_entity.type
_entity.pdbx_description
1 polymer ?
#
loop_
_entity_poly.entity_id
_entity_poly.type
_entity_poly.pdbx_seq_one_letter_code
_entity_poly.pdbx_strand_id
1 'polypeptide(L)'
;MRLIETYRNDGYRVVLLSSSLDCVVEAVAQRLNAEWRASELGFVDGRCTDKLVRDILHHKHRIIAERYATDNTLMLTDNRTDLAFAAAVSDFIAVRSRSDERARRFWQRHGITQTSAGHIFAPFIPLPSFLTPVFSRTRFLHRLP
;
A
#
# COMPACT_ATOMS: atom_id res chain seq x y z
N MET A 1 -11.96 10.57 -4.92
CA MET A 1 -10.70 11.27 -4.61
C MET A 1 -10.64 11.87 -3.22
N ARG A 2 -11.80 12.15 -2.58
CA ARG A 2 -11.94 12.73 -1.24
C ARG A 2 -10.97 12.23 -0.16
N LEU A 3 -10.71 10.92 -0.07
CA LEU A 3 -9.87 10.36 1.01
C LEU A 3 -8.40 10.82 0.97
N ILE A 4 -7.77 10.82 -0.21
CA ILE A 4 -6.39 11.30 -0.34
C ILE A 4 -6.32 12.78 0.03
N GLU A 5 -7.28 13.57 -0.45
CA GLU A 5 -7.32 15.02 -0.22
C GLU A 5 -7.50 15.34 1.26
N THR A 6 -8.36 14.60 1.97
CA THR A 6 -8.52 14.73 3.42
C THR A 6 -7.18 14.57 4.13
N TYR A 7 -6.49 13.45 3.91
CA TYR A 7 -5.20 13.25 4.59
C TYR A 7 -4.12 14.22 4.13
N ARG A 8 -4.13 14.62 2.86
CA ARG A 8 -3.20 15.66 2.39
C ARG A 8 -3.42 16.99 3.12
N ASN A 9 -4.67 17.38 3.33
CA ASN A 9 -5.02 18.58 4.10
C ASN A 9 -4.67 18.44 5.59
N ASP A 10 -4.66 17.22 6.12
CA ASP A 10 -4.20 16.90 7.47
C ASP A 10 -2.67 16.87 7.60
N GLY A 11 -1.94 17.26 6.55
CA GLY A 11 -0.49 17.36 6.52
C GLY A 11 0.23 16.08 6.06
N TYR A 12 -0.50 15.08 5.55
CA TYR A 12 0.12 13.87 5.05
C TYR A 12 0.66 14.01 3.61
N ARG A 13 1.88 13.55 3.39
CA ARG A 13 2.47 13.28 2.07
C ARG A 13 1.95 11.96 1.53
N VAL A 14 1.61 11.94 0.25
CA VAL A 14 1.07 10.75 -0.43
C VAL A 14 2.20 10.02 -1.13
N VAL A 15 2.34 8.72 -0.85
CA VAL A 15 3.24 7.80 -1.53
C VAL A 15 2.44 6.66 -2.15
N LEU A 16 2.72 6.27 -3.38
CA LEU A 16 2.13 5.12 -4.07
C LEU A 16 3.16 3.98 -4.09
N LEU A 17 2.92 2.92 -3.30
CA LEU A 17 3.85 1.80 -3.13
C LEU A 17 3.24 0.52 -3.72
N SER A 18 3.56 0.17 -4.96
CA SER A 18 2.82 -0.87 -5.68
C SER A 18 3.75 -1.87 -6.36
N SER A 19 3.56 -3.16 -6.14
CA SER A 19 4.33 -4.21 -6.85
C SER A 19 3.94 -4.40 -8.31
N SER A 20 3.16 -3.47 -8.89
CA SER A 20 2.92 -3.37 -10.33
C SER A 20 4.14 -2.76 -11.03
N LEU A 21 4.08 -2.70 -12.36
CA LEU A 21 5.13 -2.12 -13.20
C LEU A 21 5.22 -0.60 -13.01
N ASP A 22 6.44 -0.11 -12.89
CA ASP A 22 6.84 1.29 -12.83
C ASP A 22 6.13 2.19 -13.84
N CYS A 23 6.11 1.84 -15.13
CA CYS A 23 5.45 2.63 -16.17
C CYS A 23 3.95 2.84 -15.91
N VAL A 24 3.28 1.87 -15.29
CA VAL A 24 1.87 1.96 -14.91
C VAL A 24 1.69 2.75 -13.62
N VAL A 25 2.56 2.51 -12.64
CA VAL A 25 2.49 3.16 -11.32
C VAL A 25 2.82 4.65 -11.45
N GLU A 26 3.81 5.01 -12.24
CA GLU A 26 4.21 6.39 -12.52
C GLU A 26 3.06 7.21 -13.08
N ALA A 27 2.36 6.70 -14.12
CA ALA A 27 1.23 7.40 -14.72
C ALA A 27 0.10 7.67 -13.70
N VAL A 28 -0.11 6.75 -12.75
CA VAL A 28 -1.08 6.95 -11.66
C VAL A 28 -0.55 7.95 -10.63
N ALA A 29 0.73 7.87 -10.28
CA ALA A 29 1.35 8.73 -9.28
C ALA A 29 1.39 10.19 -9.73
N GLN A 30 1.70 10.45 -11.00
CA GLN A 30 1.66 11.79 -11.61
C GLN A 30 0.27 12.41 -11.49
N ARG A 31 -0.79 11.65 -11.80
CA ARG A 31 -2.18 12.11 -11.65
C ARG A 31 -2.55 12.40 -10.20
N LEU A 32 -1.95 11.69 -9.26
CA LEU A 32 -2.18 11.89 -7.83
C LEU A 32 -1.27 12.97 -7.24
N ASN A 33 -0.26 13.47 -7.96
CA ASN A 33 0.85 14.25 -7.40
C ASN A 33 1.42 13.58 -6.13
N ALA A 34 1.89 12.34 -6.30
CA ALA A 34 2.40 11.50 -5.23
C ALA A 34 3.82 11.01 -5.55
N GLU A 35 4.63 10.84 -4.51
CA GLU A 35 5.84 10.03 -4.63
C GLU A 35 5.44 8.58 -4.95
N TRP A 36 6.27 7.81 -5.65
CA TRP A 36 5.95 6.41 -5.92
C TRP A 36 7.17 5.50 -5.91
N ARG A 37 6.90 4.21 -5.67
CA ARG A 37 7.86 3.10 -5.79
C ARG A 37 7.14 1.88 -6.37
N ALA A 38 7.78 1.24 -7.32
CA ALA A 38 7.21 0.11 -8.05
C ALA A 38 8.25 -0.96 -8.41
N SER A 39 7.78 -2.09 -8.95
CA SER A 39 8.65 -3.04 -9.63
C SER A 39 9.09 -2.46 -10.97
N GLU A 40 10.38 -2.53 -11.28
CA GLU A 40 11.01 -1.90 -12.44
C GLU A 40 11.10 -2.90 -13.59
N LEU A 41 10.50 -2.55 -14.73
CA LEU A 41 10.57 -3.37 -15.95
C LEU A 41 11.86 -3.03 -16.72
N GLY A 42 12.59 -4.04 -17.17
CA GLY A 42 13.84 -3.82 -17.88
C GLY A 42 13.63 -3.38 -19.33
N PHE A 43 14.40 -2.39 -19.75
CA PHE A 43 14.49 -1.95 -21.14
C PHE A 43 15.95 -1.93 -21.60
N VAL A 44 16.18 -2.39 -22.83
CA VAL A 44 17.46 -2.25 -23.55
C VAL A 44 17.13 -1.65 -24.91
N ASP A 45 17.79 -0.54 -25.27
CA ASP A 45 17.58 0.18 -26.52
C ASP A 45 16.09 0.49 -26.82
N GLY A 46 15.34 0.90 -25.79
CA GLY A 46 13.92 1.21 -25.87
C GLY A 46 12.99 0.01 -26.03
N ARG A 47 13.51 -1.23 -25.96
CA ARG A 47 12.73 -2.47 -26.05
C ARG A 47 12.60 -3.11 -24.68
N CYS A 48 11.38 -3.50 -24.34
CA CYS A 48 11.10 -4.27 -23.13
C CYS A 48 11.85 -5.60 -23.18
N THR A 49 12.57 -5.91 -22.11
CA THR A 49 13.38 -7.12 -21.96
C THR A 49 12.62 -8.32 -21.45
N ASP A 50 11.31 -8.19 -21.22
CA ASP A 50 10.42 -9.16 -20.53
C ASP A 50 10.74 -9.48 -19.06
N LYS A 51 11.82 -8.91 -18.52
CA LYS A 51 12.29 -9.15 -17.15
C LYS A 51 12.11 -7.94 -16.25
N LEU A 52 11.92 -8.19 -14.96
CA LEU A 52 12.04 -7.17 -13.93
C LEU A 52 13.51 -6.94 -13.59
N VAL A 53 13.94 -5.68 -13.60
CA VAL A 53 15.28 -5.27 -13.09
C VAL A 53 15.25 -5.17 -11.58
N ARG A 54 14.11 -4.77 -11.02
CA ARG A 54 13.86 -4.75 -9.58
C ARG A 54 12.44 -5.21 -9.30
N ASP A 55 12.29 -6.23 -8.46
CA ASP A 55 10.98 -6.66 -7.96
C ASP A 55 10.78 -6.21 -6.52
N ILE A 56 9.68 -5.50 -6.25
CA ILE A 56 9.30 -5.09 -4.89
C ILE A 56 8.16 -5.92 -4.32
N LEU A 57 7.71 -6.97 -5.03
CA LEU A 57 6.74 -7.92 -4.51
C LEU A 57 7.24 -8.52 -3.20
N HIS A 58 6.38 -8.55 -2.19
CA HIS A 58 6.71 -8.97 -0.83
C HIS A 58 7.77 -8.15 -0.07
N HIS A 59 8.39 -7.14 -0.69
CA HIS A 59 9.50 -6.38 -0.09
C HIS A 59 9.12 -4.96 0.37
N LYS A 60 7.84 -4.60 0.32
CA LYS A 60 7.35 -3.27 0.72
C LYS A 60 7.71 -2.89 2.16
N HIS A 61 7.69 -3.84 3.09
CA HIS A 61 8.10 -3.62 4.49
C HIS A 61 9.53 -3.07 4.61
N ARG A 62 10.46 -3.53 3.76
CA ARG A 62 11.84 -3.02 3.74
C ARG A 62 11.87 -1.58 3.29
N ILE A 63 11.14 -1.26 2.21
CA ILE A 63 11.03 0.12 1.71
C ILE A 63 10.45 1.04 2.79
N ILE A 64 9.42 0.57 3.51
CA ILE A 64 8.81 1.33 4.60
C ILE A 64 9.80 1.54 5.75
N ALA A 65 10.49 0.49 6.19
CA ALA A 65 11.47 0.58 7.26
C ALA A 65 12.69 1.45 6.89
N GLU A 66 13.18 1.37 5.65
CA GLU A 66 14.36 2.11 5.21
C GLU A 66 14.10 3.61 5.01
N ARG A 67 12.89 3.97 4.53
CA ARG A 67 12.59 5.35 4.13
C ARG A 67 11.63 6.08 5.06
N TYR A 68 10.83 5.36 5.84
CA TYR A 68 9.73 5.93 6.59
C TYR A 68 9.62 5.41 8.04
N ALA A 69 10.67 4.80 8.59
CA ALA A 69 10.62 4.21 9.94
C ALA A 69 10.37 5.21 11.07
N THR A 70 10.79 6.46 10.92
CA THR A 70 10.64 7.50 11.96
C THR A 70 9.29 8.21 11.90
N ASP A 71 8.44 7.82 10.95
CA ASP A 71 7.31 8.62 10.55
C ASP A 71 5.99 8.06 11.08
N ASN A 72 4.99 8.94 11.27
CA ASN A 72 3.62 8.48 11.45
C ASN A 72 3.05 8.05 10.09
N THR A 73 2.92 6.74 9.91
CA THR A 73 2.63 6.12 8.61
C THR A 73 1.26 5.46 8.61
N LEU A 74 0.44 5.83 7.62
CA LEU A 74 -0.86 5.22 7.38
C LEU A 74 -0.84 4.47 6.05
N MET A 75 -1.10 3.16 6.11
CA MET A 75 -1.21 2.31 4.93
C MET A 75 -2.67 2.10 4.52
N LEU A 76 -2.99 2.33 3.25
CA LEU A 76 -4.27 2.01 2.65
C LEU A 76 -4.07 0.95 1.59
N THR A 77 -4.75 -0.20 1.73
CA THR A 77 -4.59 -1.31 0.78
C THR A 77 -5.87 -2.12 0.60
N ASP A 78 -6.11 -2.55 -0.62
CA ASP A 78 -7.08 -3.59 -0.95
C ASP A 78 -6.46 -4.99 -1.03
N ASN A 79 -5.13 -5.08 -0.98
CA ASN A 79 -4.40 -6.32 -1.15
C ASN A 79 -4.22 -7.06 0.18
N ARG A 80 -4.73 -8.28 0.23
CA ARG A 80 -4.63 -9.18 1.39
C ARG A 80 -3.19 -9.48 1.79
N THR A 81 -2.28 -9.53 0.82
CA THR A 81 -0.88 -9.88 1.08
C THR A 81 -0.09 -8.73 1.73
N ASP A 82 -0.63 -7.51 1.69
CA ASP A 82 -0.08 -6.37 2.41
C ASP A 82 -0.33 -6.43 3.93
N LEU A 83 -1.20 -7.34 4.40
CA LEU A 83 -1.43 -7.57 5.83
C LEU A 83 -0.12 -7.89 6.58
N ALA A 84 0.79 -8.60 5.92
CA ALA A 84 2.10 -8.92 6.48
C ALA A 84 2.94 -7.66 6.82
N PHE A 85 2.54 -6.50 6.31
CA PHE A 85 3.22 -5.21 6.51
C PHE A 85 2.48 -4.29 7.47
N ALA A 86 1.33 -4.71 8.01
CA ALA A 86 0.55 -3.88 8.94
C ALA A 86 1.35 -3.50 10.21
N ALA A 87 2.26 -4.37 10.66
CA ALA A 87 3.13 -4.09 11.80
C ALA A 87 4.27 -3.11 11.51
N ALA A 88 4.54 -2.80 10.23
CA ALA A 88 5.59 -1.86 9.82
C ALA A 88 5.07 -0.42 9.68
N VAL A 89 3.79 -0.19 9.98
CA VAL A 89 3.15 1.13 9.89
C VAL A 89 2.41 1.49 11.18
N SER A 90 2.17 2.78 11.39
CA SER A 90 1.46 3.28 12.58
C SER A 90 -0.03 2.94 12.52
N ASP A 91 -0.65 3.12 11.35
CA ASP A 91 -2.05 2.83 11.10
C ASP A 91 -2.22 2.02 9.80
N PHE A 92 -3.23 1.15 9.78
CA PHE A 92 -3.53 0.30 8.65
C PHE A 92 -5.03 0.33 8.33
N ILE A 93 -5.35 0.67 7.08
CA ILE A 93 -6.71 0.70 6.54
C ILE A 93 -6.85 -0.26 5.37
N ALA A 94 -7.68 -1.29 5.58
CA ALA A 94 -8.14 -2.15 4.51
C ALA A 94 -9.25 -1.48 3.70
N VAL A 95 -9.06 -1.39 2.39
CA VAL A 95 -10.03 -0.87 1.42
C VAL A 95 -10.68 -2.04 0.69
N ARG A 96 -12.00 -2.00 0.52
CA ARG A 96 -12.73 -3.00 -0.25
C ARG A 96 -13.95 -2.39 -0.91
N SER A 97 -14.47 -3.07 -1.93
CA SER A 97 -15.85 -2.82 -2.36
C SER A 97 -16.83 -3.19 -1.24
N ARG A 98 -17.95 -2.47 -1.15
CA ARG A 98 -19.05 -2.78 -0.22
C ARG A 98 -19.62 -4.19 -0.44
N SER A 99 -19.68 -4.62 -1.70
CA SER A 99 -20.21 -5.92 -2.12
C SER A 99 -19.21 -7.07 -2.00
N ASP A 100 -17.93 -6.80 -1.73
CA ASP A 100 -16.92 -7.86 -1.61
C ASP A 100 -16.94 -8.49 -0.21
N GLU A 101 -17.87 -9.43 -0.03
CA GLU A 101 -18.04 -10.22 1.19
C GLU A 101 -16.83 -11.12 1.49
N ARG A 102 -16.10 -11.57 0.46
CA ARG A 102 -14.91 -12.41 0.66
C ARG A 102 -13.79 -11.59 1.27
N ALA A 103 -13.56 -10.37 0.77
CA ALA A 103 -12.61 -9.43 1.37
C ALA A 103 -13.07 -9.04 2.78
N ARG A 104 -14.36 -8.74 2.99
CA ARG A 104 -14.89 -8.42 4.33
C ARG A 104 -14.56 -9.52 5.35
N ARG A 105 -14.88 -10.78 5.03
CA ARG A 105 -14.58 -11.92 5.91
C ARG A 105 -13.08 -12.16 6.10
N PHE A 106 -12.26 -11.84 5.11
CA PHE A 106 -10.80 -11.96 5.25
C PHE A 106 -10.29 -10.96 6.29
N TRP A 107 -10.62 -9.67 6.13
CA TRP A 107 -10.15 -8.62 7.03
C TRP A 107 -10.68 -8.78 8.45
N GLN A 108 -11.95 -9.14 8.62
CA GLN A 108 -12.55 -9.40 9.93
C GLN A 108 -11.86 -10.55 10.69
N ARG A 109 -11.47 -11.63 9.99
CA ARG A 109 -10.74 -12.74 10.60
C ARG A 109 -9.35 -12.36 11.11
N HIS A 110 -8.79 -11.26 10.61
CA HIS A 110 -7.51 -10.71 11.05
C HIS A 110 -7.68 -9.48 11.96
N GLY A 111 -8.84 -9.32 12.60
CA GLY A 111 -9.10 -8.25 13.55
C GLY A 111 -9.24 -6.85 12.95
N ILE A 112 -9.33 -6.74 11.63
CA ILE A 112 -9.47 -5.47 10.91
C ILE A 112 -10.98 -5.20 10.73
N THR A 113 -11.56 -4.43 11.65
CA THR A 113 -13.02 -4.18 11.76
C THR A 113 -13.44 -2.79 11.30
N GLN A 114 -14.62 -2.71 10.69
CA GLN A 114 -15.14 -1.51 10.04
C GLN A 114 -15.40 -0.37 11.04
N THR A 115 -15.04 0.86 10.71
CA THR A 115 -15.56 2.07 11.36
C THR A 115 -16.41 2.90 10.40
N SER A 116 -17.36 3.65 10.98
CA SER A 116 -18.61 4.16 10.40
C SER A 116 -18.51 5.08 9.18
N ALA A 117 -17.30 5.39 8.71
CA ALA A 117 -17.06 6.24 7.54
C ALA A 117 -16.65 5.44 6.28
N GLY A 118 -16.58 4.11 6.33
CA GLY A 118 -16.02 3.29 5.25
C GLY A 118 -14.51 3.10 5.33
N HIS A 119 -13.92 3.46 6.47
CA HIS A 119 -12.54 3.16 6.85
C HIS A 119 -12.55 1.97 7.82
N ILE A 120 -11.49 1.18 7.80
CA ILE A 120 -11.35 -0.01 8.64
C ILE A 120 -10.04 0.20 9.39
N PHE A 121 -10.06 0.35 10.71
CA PHE A 121 -8.83 0.52 11.50
C PHE A 121 -8.46 -0.82 12.13
N ALA A 122 -7.18 -1.15 12.12
CA ALA A 122 -6.63 -2.25 12.90
C ALA A 122 -6.05 -1.68 14.21
N PRO A 123 -6.50 -2.10 15.41
CA PRO A 123 -5.64 -2.00 16.58
C PRO A 123 -4.43 -2.92 16.37
N PHE A 124 -3.29 -2.59 16.97
CA PHE A 124 -2.03 -3.32 16.87
C PHE A 124 -2.24 -4.83 17.14
N ILE A 125 -1.93 -5.69 16.15
CA ILE A 125 -1.97 -7.16 16.27
C ILE A 125 -0.60 -7.72 15.85
N PRO A 126 0.08 -8.51 16.70
CA PRO A 126 1.26 -9.26 16.27
C PRO A 126 0.80 -10.48 15.46
N LEU A 127 1.25 -10.63 14.20
CA LEU A 127 0.89 -11.76 13.34
C LEU A 127 2.08 -12.71 13.12
N PRO A 128 1.86 -14.04 13.11
CA PRO A 128 2.84 -15.03 12.70
C PRO A 128 2.88 -15.18 11.17
N SER A 129 4.01 -15.70 10.70
CA SER A 129 4.42 -15.85 9.30
C SER A 129 3.55 -16.82 8.49
N PHE A 130 3.15 -16.44 7.26
CA PHE A 130 3.30 -17.18 5.97
C PHE A 130 2.27 -16.75 4.87
N LEU A 131 2.76 -16.68 3.60
CA LEU A 131 2.09 -16.80 2.26
C LEU A 131 1.81 -15.56 1.34
N THR A 132 2.64 -15.48 0.27
CA THR A 132 2.51 -15.30 -1.22
C THR A 132 1.29 -14.64 -1.97
N PRO A 133 1.48 -14.10 -3.22
CA PRO A 133 1.01 -12.79 -3.74
C PRO A 133 -0.27 -12.73 -4.61
N VAL A 134 -0.87 -11.52 -4.71
CA VAL A 134 -1.69 -11.02 -5.84
C VAL A 134 -1.41 -9.51 -6.03
N PHE A 135 -1.43 -9.00 -7.27
CA PHE A 135 -1.20 -7.59 -7.67
C PHE A 135 -1.89 -6.54 -6.77
N SER A 136 -1.23 -5.40 -6.50
CA SER A 136 -1.66 -4.42 -5.48
C SER A 136 -1.68 -2.97 -5.98
N ARG A 137 -2.67 -2.16 -5.55
CA ARG A 137 -2.55 -0.69 -5.50
C ARG A 137 -2.57 -0.21 -4.05
N THR A 138 -1.40 -0.08 -3.42
CA THR A 138 -1.29 0.47 -2.06
C THR A 138 -1.09 1.98 -2.11
N ARG A 139 -1.87 2.73 -1.34
CA ARG A 139 -1.66 4.17 -1.09
C ARG A 139 -1.11 4.32 0.33
N PHE A 140 -0.07 5.12 0.48
CA PHE A 140 0.65 5.36 1.72
C PHE A 140 0.62 6.85 2.02
N LEU A 141 0.46 7.19 3.30
CA LEU A 141 0.35 8.57 3.77
C LEU A 141 1.33 8.78 4.93
N HIS A 142 2.09 9.87 4.89
CA HIS A 142 3.15 10.20 5.86
C HIS A 142 2.96 11.61 6.44
N ARG A 143 3.02 11.83 7.77
CA ARG A 143 2.94 13.19 8.37
C ARG A 143 4.34 13.69 8.81
N LEU A 144 4.68 14.94 8.48
CA LEU A 144 5.92 15.59 8.97
C LEU A 144 5.80 15.95 10.47
N PRO A 145 6.94 16.03 11.19
CA PRO A 145 7.00 16.52 12.57
C PRO A 145 6.45 17.95 12.71
#